data_AF-A0A3C1TZQ5-F1
#
_entry.id   AF-A0A3C1TZQ5-F1
#
_cell.length_a   1.000
_cell.length_b   1.000
_cell.length_c   1.000
_cell.angle_alpha   90.00
_cell.angle_beta   90.00
_cell.angle_gamma   90.00
#
_symmetry.space_group_name_H-M   'P 1'
#
loop_
_entity.id
_entity.type
_entity.pdbx_description
1 polymer ?
#
loop_
_entity_poly.entity_id
_entity_poly.type
_entity_poly.pdbx_seq_one_letter_code
_entity_poly.pdbx_strand_id
1 'polypeptide(L)' 'VTKISVVGMAMRSQPGVAKTMFETLAERGINIEVISTSEIKISVLIASEYTELAVRSLHTAFGLDGED' A
#
# COMPACT_ATOMS: atom_id res chain seq x y z
N VAL A 1 1.40 15.96 -1.05
CA VAL A 1 0.69 14.67 -0.97
C VAL A 1 1.27 13.74 -2.02
N THR A 2 1.48 12.47 -1.68
CA THR A 2 2.01 11.44 -2.59
C THR A 2 0.96 10.38 -2.81
N LYS A 3 0.80 9.93 -4.06
CA LYS A 3 -0.06 8.80 -4.41
C LYS A 3 0.74 7.50 -4.45
N ILE A 4 0.40 6.55 -3.60
CA ILE A 4 0.97 5.20 -3.62
C ILE A 4 -0.10 4.24 -4.10
N SER A 5 0.26 3.28 -4.94
CA SER A 5 -0.66 2.26 -5.44
C SER A 5 -0.09 0.87 -5.27
N VAL A 6 -0.88 -0.03 -4.69
CA VAL A 6 -0.66 -1.47 -4.77
C VAL A 6 -1.45 -1.97 -5.98
N VAL A 7 -0.81 -2.76 -6.84
CA VAL A 7 -1.42 -3.28 -8.09
C VAL A 7 -1.24 -4.79 -8.13
N GLY A 8 -2.31 -5.53 -8.42
CA GLY A 8 -2.24 -6.98 -8.56
C GLY A 8 -3.54 -7.58 -9.09
N MET A 9 -3.41 -8.54 -10.03
CA MET A 9 -4.54 -9.29 -10.59
C MET A 9 -5.30 -10.09 -9.53
N ALA A 10 -4.59 -10.51 -8.47
CA ALA A 10 -5.15 -11.30 -7.37
C ALA A 10 -6.12 -10.51 -6.47
N MET A 11 -6.19 -9.17 -6.55
CA MET A 11 -7.11 -8.39 -5.71
C MET A 11 -8.59 -8.78 -5.89
N ARG A 12 -8.97 -9.27 -7.08
CA ARG A 12 -10.34 -9.73 -7.37
C ARG A 12 -10.68 -11.05 -6.68
N SER A 13 -9.70 -11.93 -6.50
CA SER A 13 -9.89 -13.32 -6.07
C SER A 13 -9.30 -13.64 -4.69
N GLN A 14 -8.46 -12.75 -4.14
CA GLN A 14 -7.75 -12.93 -2.89
C GLN A 14 -8.12 -11.81 -1.90
N PRO A 15 -9.07 -12.08 -0.98
CA PRO A 15 -9.37 -11.17 0.12
C PRO A 15 -8.12 -10.88 0.95
N GLY A 16 -7.98 -9.64 1.43
CA GLY A 16 -6.93 -9.27 2.39
C GLY A 16 -5.90 -8.27 1.86
N VAL A 17 -5.81 -8.01 0.56
CA VAL A 17 -4.83 -7.04 0.01
C VAL A 17 -5.02 -5.63 0.60
N ALA A 18 -6.26 -5.15 0.67
CA ALA A 18 -6.59 -3.87 1.31
C ALA A 18 -6.23 -3.86 2.80
N LYS A 19 -6.52 -4.97 3.50
CA LYS A 19 -6.20 -5.14 4.92
C LYS A 19 -4.70 -5.01 5.15
N THR A 20 -3.88 -5.79 4.42
CA THR A 20 -2.42 -5.73 4.50
C THR A 20 -1.90 -4.31 4.25
N MET A 21 -2.42 -3.63 3.22
CA MET A 21 -2.01 -2.26 2.91
C MET A 21 -2.32 -1.28 4.05
N PHE A 22 -3.54 -1.30 4.59
CA PHE A 22 -3.98 -0.34 5.61
C PHE A 22 -3.35 -0.62 6.97
N GLU A 23 -3.23 -1.89 7.38
CA GLU A 23 -2.53 -2.27 8.61
C GLU A 23 -1.06 -1.87 8.55
N THR A 24 -0.37 -2.13 7.44
CA THR A 24 1.04 -1.76 7.26
C THR A 24 1.26 -0.25 7.40
N LEU A 25 0.39 0.57 6.82
CA LEU A 25 0.48 2.03 6.93
C LEU A 25 0.15 2.51 8.35
N ALA A 26 -0.86 1.91 9.00
CA ALA A 26 -1.25 2.24 10.36
C ALA A 26 -0.16 1.91 11.40
N GLU A 27 0.51 0.76 11.27
CA GLU A 27 1.63 0.35 12.14
C GLU A 27 2.82 1.32 12.07
N ARG A 28 2.97 2.04 10.96
CA ARG A 28 3.98 3.09 10.76
C ARG A 28 3.49 4.49 11.15
N GLY A 29 2.26 4.62 11.63
CA GLY A 29 1.65 5.91 11.98
C GLY A 29 1.36 6.79 10.77
N ILE A 30 1.22 6.22 9.57
CA ILE A 30 1.01 6.98 8.33
C ILE A 30 -0.49 7.18 8.13
N ASN A 31 -0.92 8.44 8.19
CA ASN A 31 -2.31 8.80 7.93
C ASN A 31 -2.66 8.67 6.43
N ILE A 32 -3.84 8.11 6.14
CA ILE A 32 -4.39 8.02 4.78
C ILE A 32 -5.38 9.16 4.59
N GLU A 33 -5.11 10.04 3.63
CA GLU A 33 -5.98 11.20 3.33
C GLU A 33 -7.12 10.82 2.38
N VAL A 34 -6.84 9.98 1.40
CA VAL A 34 -7.79 9.56 0.35
C VAL A 34 -7.52 8.11 -0.03
N ILE A 35 -8.59 7.37 -0.31
CA ILE A 35 -8.56 6.01 -0.87
C ILE A 35 -9.30 6.02 -2.20
N SER A 36 -8.70 5.39 -3.22
CA SER A 36 -9.33 5.16 -4.52
C SER A 36 -9.01 3.75 -5.01
N THR A 37 -9.99 3.04 -5.57
CA THR A 37 -9.87 1.61 -5.90
C THR A 37 -10.33 1.30 -7.32
N SER A 38 -9.73 0.28 -7.93
CA SER A 38 -10.25 -0.45 -9.09
C SER A 38 -10.19 -1.96 -8.83
N GLU A 39 -10.63 -2.79 -9.79
CA GLU A 39 -10.61 -4.26 -9.63
C GLU A 39 -9.23 -4.86 -9.32
N ILE A 40 -8.15 -4.17 -9.71
CA ILE A 40 -6.77 -4.67 -9.61
C ILE A 40 -5.81 -3.68 -8.94
N LYS A 41 -6.34 -2.59 -8.36
CA LYS A 41 -5.50 -1.52 -7.80
C LYS A 41 -6.16 -0.84 -6.61
N ILE A 42 -5.37 -0.59 -5.57
CA ILE A 42 -5.73 0.28 -4.46
C ILE A 42 -4.71 1.42 -4.43
N SER A 43 -5.20 2.65 -4.52
CA SER A 43 -4.41 3.87 -4.45
C SER A 43 -4.76 4.63 -3.17
N VAL A 44 -3.74 5.13 -2.47
CA VAL A 44 -3.89 6.02 -1.32
C VAL A 44 -3.14 7.33 -1.54
N LEU A 45 -3.65 8.41 -0.95
CA LEU A 45 -2.90 9.66 -0.77
C LEU A 45 -2.40 9.75 0.67
N ILE A 46 -1.12 10.08 0.82
CA ILE A 46 -0.46 10.29 2.11
C ILE A 46 0.38 11.56 2.09
N ALA A 47 0.81 12.04 3.27
CA ALA A 47 1.79 13.12 3.36
C ALA A 47 3.12 12.70 2.72
N SER A 48 3.70 13.59 1.91
CA SER A 48 4.82 13.25 1.02
C SER A 48 6.11 12.89 1.76
N GLU A 49 6.29 13.35 2.99
CA GLU A 49 7.40 12.99 3.88
C GLU A 49 7.48 11.48 4.18
N TYR A 50 6.35 10.76 4.13
CA TYR A 50 6.32 9.31 4.38
C TYR A 50 6.52 8.47 3.12
N THR A 51 6.76 9.07 1.96
CA THR A 51 6.79 8.35 0.67
C THR A 51 7.70 7.13 0.70
N GLU A 52 8.95 7.29 1.11
CA GLU A 52 9.93 6.21 1.10
C GLU A 52 9.62 5.14 2.15
N LEU A 53 9.23 5.55 3.35
CA LEU A 53 8.82 4.64 4.42
C LEU A 53 7.61 3.79 4.01
N ALA A 54 6.59 4.43 3.41
CA ALA A 54 5.38 3.78 2.95
C ALA A 54 5.67 2.78 1.82
N VAL A 55 6.44 3.19 0.81
CA VAL A 55 6.80 2.30 -0.31
C VAL A 55 7.58 1.09 0.19
N ARG A 56 8.63 1.27 0.99
CA ARG A 56 9.43 0.16 1.52
C ARG A 56 8.60 -0.76 2.42
N SER A 57 7.81 -0.20 3.34
CA SER A 57 6.98 -1.01 4.25
C SER A 57 5.95 -1.85 3.49
N LEU A 58 5.30 -1.27 2.48
CA LEU A 58 4.35 -2.01 1.64
C LEU A 58 5.07 -3.07 0.80
N HIS A 59 6.24 -2.76 0.25
CA HIS A 59 7.03 -3.71 -0.53
C HIS A 59 7.40 -4.96 0.29
N THR A 60 7.89 -4.77 1.53
CA THR A 60 8.16 -5.85 2.48
C THR A 60 6.89 -6.59 2.88
N ALA A 61 5.80 -5.88 3.19
CA ALA A 61 4.53 -6.51 3.61
C ALA A 61 3.91 -7.41 2.53
N PHE A 62 4.20 -7.13 1.25
CA PHE A 62 3.79 -7.97 0.13
C PHE A 62 4.87 -8.98 -0.31
N GLY A 63 5.99 -9.08 0.42
CA GLY A 63 7.08 -10.01 0.12
C GLY A 63 7.73 -9.75 -1.25
N LEU A 64 7.78 -8.49 -1.67
CA LEU A 64 8.33 -8.09 -2.97
C LEU A 64 9.80 -7.68 -2.89
N ASP A 65 10.38 -7.63 -1.69
CA ASP A 65 11.80 -7.33 -1.49
C ASP A 65 12.65 -8.24 -2.38
N GLY A 66 13.54 -7.64 -3.17
CA GLY A 66 14.43 -8.41 -4.04
C GLY A 66 15.37 -9.26 -3.20
N GLU A 67 15.79 -10.41 -3.74
CA GLU A 67 17.00 -11.08 -3.23
C GLU A 67 18.20 -10.18 -3.58
N ASP A 68 19.00 -9.83 -2.57
CA ASP A 68 20.28 -9.12 -2.75
C ASP A 68 21.27 -9.95 -3.59
#